data_AF-A0A285EGS1-F1
#
_entry.id   AF-A0A285EGS1-F1
#
_cell.length_a   1.000
_cell.length_b   1.000
_cell.length_c   1.000
_cell.angle_alpha   90.00
_cell.angle_beta   90.00
_cell.angle_gamma   90.00
#
_symmetry.space_group_name_H-M   'P 1'
#
loop_
_entity.id
_entity.type
_entity.pdbx_description
1 polymer ?
#
loop_
_entity_poly.entity_id
_entity_poly.type
_entity_poly.pdbx_seq_one_letter_code
_entity_poly.pdbx_strand_id
1 'polypeptide(L)'
;MVPSVFPAYARVLPPTYDPDGERRHRWSEIAVHTGVPLTAEIRFDDLVAGADRWGRPSDGGLDAQETEVLAGILSSFTGTPEEAYFCLWEGFGLEETDAWRDRPMRVRTPDRGYHLLTGPVAAAPVLPTPLEWRCASLWWPADRTWLVATEIDGYLTYVGGSPAAIAAVLATPALDAVAVTPSTPLDPSYG
;
A
#
# COMPACT_ATOMS: atom_id res chain seq x y z
N MET A 1 -0.88 -11.39 3.32
CA MET A 1 -0.69 -10.54 2.12
C MET A 1 0.77 -10.48 1.72
N VAL A 2 1.67 -10.00 2.59
CA VAL A 2 3.12 -10.19 2.44
C VAL A 2 3.52 -11.56 3.01
N PRO A 3 4.30 -12.40 2.31
CA PRO A 3 4.76 -13.69 2.83
C PRO A 3 5.75 -13.49 3.99
N SER A 4 5.75 -14.42 4.95
CA SER A 4 6.60 -14.40 6.13
C SER A 4 8.07 -14.80 5.84
N VAL A 5 8.66 -14.19 4.81
CA VAL A 5 10.02 -14.47 4.32
C VAL A 5 10.99 -13.32 4.57
N PHE A 6 10.46 -12.13 4.88
CA PHE A 6 11.26 -10.96 5.21
C PHE A 6 11.56 -10.90 6.71
N PRO A 7 12.69 -10.30 7.11
CA PRO A 7 13.06 -10.15 8.51
C PRO A 7 12.28 -9.05 9.25
N ALA A 8 11.68 -8.08 8.54
CA ALA A 8 10.93 -6.98 9.15
C ALA A 8 9.72 -6.57 8.31
N TYR A 9 8.72 -5.98 8.97
CA TYR A 9 7.45 -5.57 8.34
C TYR A 9 6.95 -4.23 8.91
N ALA A 10 6.30 -3.46 8.05
CA ALA A 10 5.51 -2.30 8.44
C ALA A 10 4.17 -2.33 7.72
N ARG A 11 3.20 -1.62 8.28
CA ARG A 11 2.03 -1.15 7.52
C ARG A 11 2.10 0.35 7.37
N VAL A 12 1.79 0.82 6.18
CA VAL A 12 1.64 2.24 5.83
C VAL A 12 0.14 2.53 5.83
N LEU A 13 -0.22 3.58 6.56
CA LEU A 13 -1.58 4.03 6.78
C LEU A 13 -1.89 5.07 5.70
N PRO A 14 -2.87 4.84 4.82
CA PRO A 14 -3.23 5.80 3.78
C PRO A 14 -3.80 7.08 4.40
N PRO A 15 -3.72 8.23 3.71
CA PRO A 15 -4.47 9.40 4.14
C PRO A 15 -5.98 9.12 4.11
N THR A 16 -6.71 10.03 4.76
CA THR A 16 -8.16 10.10 4.64
C THR A 16 -8.58 11.51 4.26
N TYR A 17 -9.83 11.66 3.84
CA TYR A 17 -10.39 12.93 3.39
C TYR A 17 -11.70 13.21 4.13
N ASP A 18 -12.00 14.48 4.41
CA ASP A 18 -13.34 14.87 4.88
C ASP A 18 -14.43 14.23 3.99
N PRO A 19 -15.65 13.97 4.48
CA PRO A 19 -16.70 13.30 3.69
C PRO A 19 -17.06 13.99 2.36
N ASP A 20 -16.77 15.29 2.24
CA ASP A 20 -16.93 16.09 1.02
C ASP A 20 -15.72 16.03 0.07
N GLY A 21 -14.62 15.41 0.51
CA GLY A 21 -13.37 15.23 -0.23
C GLY A 21 -12.44 16.45 -0.20
N GLU A 22 -12.79 17.55 0.45
CA GLU A 22 -12.05 18.81 0.29
C GLU A 22 -10.73 18.83 1.07
N ARG A 23 -10.71 18.18 2.23
CA ARG A 23 -9.56 18.25 3.14
C ARG A 23 -8.98 16.88 3.41
N ARG A 24 -7.67 16.77 3.16
CA ARG A 24 -6.85 15.62 3.50
C ARG A 24 -6.41 15.63 4.97
N HIS A 25 -6.38 14.46 5.59
CA HIS A 25 -5.89 14.22 6.96
C HIS A 25 -4.96 13.02 7.02
N ARG A 26 -3.97 13.11 7.90
CA ARG A 26 -3.11 12.00 8.29
C ARG A 26 -3.66 11.30 9.54
N TRP A 27 -3.44 9.99 9.65
CA TRP A 27 -3.80 9.23 10.85
C TRP A 27 -3.06 9.76 12.09
N SER A 28 -1.82 10.22 11.95
CA SER A 28 -1.06 10.82 13.05
C SER A 28 -1.69 12.12 13.58
N GLU A 29 -2.30 12.92 12.70
CA GLU A 29 -3.03 14.13 13.08
C GLU A 29 -4.32 13.79 13.82
N ILE A 30 -5.04 12.77 13.35
CA ILE A 30 -6.24 12.26 14.00
C ILE A 30 -5.88 11.66 15.37
N ALA A 31 -4.82 10.87 15.46
CA ALA A 31 -4.32 10.26 16.70
C ALA A 31 -3.99 11.30 17.77
N VAL A 32 -3.34 12.40 17.39
CA VAL A 32 -3.07 13.52 18.31
C VAL A 32 -4.38 14.17 18.76
N HIS A 33 -5.35 14.32 17.86
CA HIS A 33 -6.62 14.94 18.17
C HIS A 33 -7.52 14.07 19.08
N THR A 34 -7.55 12.76 18.86
CA THR A 34 -8.39 11.82 19.61
C THR A 34 -7.69 11.26 20.86
N GLY A 35 -6.37 11.41 20.95
CA GLY A 35 -5.55 10.80 22.01
C GLY A 35 -5.37 9.29 21.84
N VAL A 36 -5.78 8.72 20.70
CA VAL A 36 -5.64 7.29 20.40
C VAL A 36 -4.27 7.04 19.74
N PRO A 37 -3.42 6.17 20.31
CA PRO A 37 -2.11 5.90 19.74
C PRO A 37 -2.18 5.04 18.47
N LEU A 38 -1.29 5.32 17.51
CA LEU A 38 -1.10 4.46 16.33
C LEU A 38 -0.28 3.22 16.73
N THR A 39 -0.98 2.14 17.08
CA THR A 39 -0.36 0.85 17.45
C THR A 39 -0.19 -0.06 16.23
N ALA A 40 0.40 -1.24 16.39
CA ALA A 40 0.50 -2.25 15.33
C ALA A 40 -0.87 -2.79 14.85
N GLU A 41 -1.91 -2.69 15.69
CA GLU A 41 -3.25 -3.22 15.43
C GLU A 41 -4.31 -2.12 15.21
N ILE A 42 -3.94 -0.83 15.31
CA ILE A 42 -4.85 0.31 15.08
C ILE A 42 -5.68 0.13 13.81
N ARG A 43 -6.98 0.33 13.91
CA ARG A 43 -7.93 0.39 12.79
C ARG A 43 -8.41 1.81 12.62
N PHE A 44 -8.87 2.15 11.43
CA PHE A 44 -9.40 3.50 11.20
C PHE A 44 -10.61 3.79 12.10
N ASP A 45 -11.52 2.82 12.22
CA ASP A 45 -12.73 2.95 13.04
C ASP A 45 -12.41 3.17 14.53
N ASP A 46 -11.38 2.49 15.04
CA ASP A 46 -10.90 2.68 16.41
C ASP A 46 -10.27 4.06 16.61
N LEU A 47 -9.59 4.57 15.58
CA LEU A 47 -8.91 5.87 15.60
C LEU A 47 -9.90 7.03 15.67
N VAL A 48 -11.01 6.95 14.92
CA VAL A 48 -12.04 8.01 14.86
C VAL A 48 -13.12 7.86 15.93
N ALA A 49 -13.24 6.69 16.56
CA ALA A 49 -14.19 6.42 17.65
C ALA A 49 -15.63 6.86 17.35
N GLY A 50 -16.08 6.65 16.10
CA GLY A 50 -17.43 6.98 15.63
C GLY A 50 -17.63 8.43 15.15
N ALA A 51 -16.58 9.26 15.10
CA ALA A 51 -16.65 10.57 14.47
C ALA A 51 -16.65 10.46 12.93
N ASP A 52 -17.57 11.17 12.28
CA ASP A 52 -17.77 11.14 10.83
C ASP A 52 -16.95 12.19 10.06
N ARG A 53 -16.35 13.16 10.76
CA ARG A 53 -15.64 14.28 10.14
C ARG A 53 -14.43 13.92 9.26
N TRP A 54 -13.79 12.77 9.43
CA TRP A 54 -12.52 12.45 8.75
C TRP A 54 -12.66 11.56 7.51
N GLY A 55 -13.88 11.17 7.14
CA GLY A 55 -14.17 10.19 6.07
C GLY A 55 -13.46 8.85 6.28
N ARG A 56 -13.83 7.81 5.53
CA ARG A 56 -13.09 6.53 5.57
C ARG A 56 -11.98 6.58 4.52
N PRO A 57 -10.78 6.02 4.79
CA PRO A 57 -9.78 5.84 3.75
C PRO A 57 -10.33 5.06 2.55
N SER A 58 -9.90 5.47 1.36
CA SER A 58 -10.29 4.81 0.12
C SER A 58 -9.71 3.40 0.03
N ASP A 59 -10.50 2.46 -0.50
CA ASP A 59 -10.02 1.12 -0.80
C ASP A 59 -9.05 1.16 -1.98
N GLY A 60 -8.07 0.24 -1.98
CA GLY A 60 -7.02 0.19 -3.01
C GLY A 60 -5.70 0.84 -2.60
N GLY A 61 -5.58 1.29 -1.34
CA GLY A 61 -4.30 1.58 -0.70
C GLY A 61 -3.90 3.03 -0.64
N LEU A 62 -2.61 3.27 -0.91
CA LEU A 62 -1.98 4.58 -0.86
C LEU A 62 -2.32 5.40 -2.10
N ASP A 63 -2.47 6.70 -1.89
CA ASP A 63 -2.49 7.68 -2.98
C ASP A 63 -1.13 7.76 -3.67
N ALA A 64 -1.09 8.41 -4.84
CA ALA A 64 0.14 8.60 -5.61
C ALA A 64 1.23 9.30 -4.78
N GLN A 65 0.87 10.23 -3.89
CA GLN A 65 1.82 10.95 -3.04
C GLN A 65 2.56 10.02 -2.07
N GLU A 66 1.83 9.19 -1.32
CA GLU A 66 2.43 8.23 -0.39
C GLU A 66 3.18 7.12 -1.15
N THR A 67 2.66 6.71 -2.30
CA THR A 67 3.30 5.72 -3.17
C THR A 67 4.64 6.22 -3.70
N GLU A 68 4.73 7.50 -4.10
CA GLU A 68 5.98 8.13 -4.57
C GLU A 68 7.03 8.16 -3.45
N VAL A 69 6.64 8.59 -2.24
CA VAL A 69 7.53 8.61 -1.09
C VAL A 69 8.02 7.19 -0.76
N LEU A 70 7.12 6.22 -0.71
CA LEU A 70 7.45 4.82 -0.43
C LEU A 70 8.39 4.25 -1.51
N ALA A 71 8.13 4.51 -2.79
CA ALA A 71 8.99 4.12 -3.91
C ALA A 71 10.39 4.72 -3.79
N GLY A 72 10.49 6.00 -3.43
CA GLY A 72 11.77 6.69 -3.23
C GLY A 72 12.60 6.05 -2.11
N ILE A 73 11.96 5.71 -0.99
CA ILE A 73 12.63 5.00 0.12
C ILE A 73 13.12 3.63 -0.36
N LEU A 74 12.22 2.80 -0.89
CA LEU A 74 12.50 1.41 -1.22
C LEU A 74 13.47 1.23 -2.39
N SER A 75 13.56 2.22 -3.29
CA SER A 75 14.59 2.27 -4.34
C SER A 75 16.01 2.23 -3.77
N SER A 76 16.22 2.76 -2.56
CA SER A 76 17.53 2.74 -1.89
C SER A 76 17.88 1.40 -1.24
N PHE A 77 16.92 0.46 -1.19
CA PHE A 77 17.06 -0.84 -0.52
C PHE A 77 16.95 -2.02 -1.50
N THR A 78 17.31 -1.80 -2.75
CA THR A 78 17.42 -2.83 -3.79
C THR A 78 18.65 -2.56 -4.66
N GLY A 79 19.24 -3.64 -5.20
CA GLY A 79 20.26 -3.57 -6.25
C GLY A 79 19.68 -3.43 -7.65
N THR A 80 18.36 -3.55 -7.81
CA THR A 80 17.66 -3.49 -9.11
C THR A 80 16.53 -2.45 -9.12
N PRO A 81 16.80 -1.16 -8.88
CA PRO A 81 15.76 -0.13 -8.83
C PRO A 81 15.09 0.13 -10.19
N GLU A 82 15.78 -0.16 -11.30
CA GLU A 82 15.24 0.02 -12.66
C GLU A 82 14.41 -1.19 -13.15
N GLU A 83 14.42 -2.30 -12.39
CA GLU A 83 13.71 -3.52 -12.76
C GLU A 83 12.84 -3.98 -11.59
N ALA A 84 11.58 -3.54 -11.60
CA ALA A 84 10.54 -3.94 -10.68
C ALA A 84 9.34 -4.53 -11.42
N TYR A 85 8.57 -5.30 -10.66
CA TYR A 85 7.39 -6.02 -11.09
C TYR A 85 6.18 -5.44 -10.36
N PHE A 86 5.07 -5.28 -11.07
CA PHE A 86 3.84 -4.71 -10.55
C PHE A 86 2.66 -5.60 -10.92
N CYS A 87 1.87 -6.01 -9.94
CA CYS A 87 0.63 -6.78 -10.14
C CYS A 87 -0.57 -5.85 -10.12
N LEU A 88 -1.28 -5.80 -11.24
CA LEU A 88 -2.56 -5.11 -11.37
C LEU A 88 -3.68 -6.14 -11.40
N TRP A 89 -4.69 -6.01 -10.53
CA TRP A 89 -5.79 -6.96 -10.47
C TRP A 89 -6.62 -6.95 -11.76
N GLU A 90 -6.93 -8.13 -12.31
CA GLU A 90 -7.70 -8.27 -13.54
C GLU A 90 -9.18 -7.85 -13.37
N GLY A 91 -9.68 -7.82 -12.14
CA GLY A 91 -11.08 -7.49 -11.83
C GLY A 91 -11.40 -6.00 -11.80
N PHE A 92 -10.42 -5.11 -12.02
CA PHE A 92 -10.69 -3.66 -12.03
C PHE A 92 -11.59 -3.19 -13.18
N GLY A 93 -11.77 -3.99 -14.24
CA GLY A 93 -12.67 -3.66 -15.35
C GLY A 93 -12.26 -2.42 -16.13
N LEU A 94 -10.95 -2.15 -16.20
CA LEU A 94 -10.36 -1.04 -16.93
C LEU A 94 -10.22 -1.41 -18.41
N GLU A 95 -10.31 -0.43 -19.30
CA GLU A 95 -10.11 -0.63 -20.74
C GLU A 95 -8.72 -1.25 -21.01
N GLU A 96 -7.70 -0.84 -20.25
CA GLU A 96 -6.34 -1.41 -20.31
C GLU A 96 -6.29 -2.86 -19.83
N THR A 97 -6.98 -3.19 -18.73
CA THR A 97 -7.02 -4.59 -18.23
C THR A 97 -7.80 -5.49 -19.18
N ASP A 98 -8.86 -4.97 -19.81
CA ASP A 98 -9.61 -5.68 -20.85
C ASP A 98 -8.74 -5.92 -22.10
N ALA A 99 -7.97 -4.91 -22.53
CA ALA A 99 -7.02 -5.06 -23.62
C ALA A 99 -5.89 -6.07 -23.30
N TRP A 100 -5.61 -6.32 -22.02
CA TRP A 100 -4.59 -7.27 -21.58
C TRP A 100 -5.15 -8.66 -21.26
N ARG A 101 -6.46 -8.87 -21.43
CA ARG A 101 -7.14 -10.12 -21.13
C ARG A 101 -6.45 -11.34 -21.75
N ASP A 102 -6.01 -11.28 -22.99
CA ASP A 102 -5.40 -12.46 -23.64
C ASP A 102 -3.88 -12.56 -23.41
N ARG A 103 -3.28 -11.70 -22.58
CA ARG A 103 -1.84 -11.76 -22.30
C ARG A 103 -1.49 -12.96 -21.41
N PRO A 104 -0.39 -13.69 -21.72
CA PRO A 104 0.03 -14.84 -20.95
C PRO A 104 0.74 -14.48 -19.63
N MET A 105 1.23 -13.24 -19.48
CA MET A 105 1.92 -12.79 -18.25
C MET A 105 0.94 -12.47 -17.14
N ARG A 106 0.71 -13.47 -16.27
CA ARG A 106 -0.20 -13.35 -15.13
C ARG A 106 0.43 -13.89 -13.86
N VAL A 107 0.15 -13.22 -12.75
CA VAL A 107 0.38 -13.75 -11.41
C VAL A 107 -0.97 -14.24 -10.88
N ARG A 108 -0.99 -15.43 -10.28
CA ARG A 108 -2.20 -16.00 -9.67
C ARG A 108 -1.98 -16.25 -8.20
N THR A 109 -2.89 -15.73 -7.40
CA THR A 109 -3.14 -16.20 -6.03
C THR A 109 -4.37 -17.13 -6.07
N PRO A 110 -4.68 -17.87 -4.99
CA PRO A 110 -5.83 -18.78 -4.98
C PRO A 110 -7.15 -18.13 -5.44
N ASP A 111 -7.37 -16.86 -5.09
CA ASP A 111 -8.66 -16.18 -5.28
C ASP A 111 -8.60 -14.96 -6.23
N ARG A 112 -7.42 -14.62 -6.78
CA ARG A 112 -7.21 -13.43 -7.62
C ARG A 112 -6.18 -13.66 -8.73
N GLY A 113 -6.50 -13.19 -9.94
CA GLY A 113 -5.58 -13.08 -11.06
C GLY A 113 -5.08 -11.64 -11.24
N TYR A 114 -3.81 -11.48 -11.57
CA TYR A 114 -3.17 -10.18 -11.80
C TYR A 114 -2.48 -10.15 -13.15
N HIS A 115 -2.56 -9.01 -13.84
CA HIS A 115 -1.65 -8.64 -14.92
C HIS A 115 -0.31 -8.23 -14.34
N LEU A 116 0.77 -8.78 -14.90
CA LEU A 116 2.13 -8.44 -14.49
C LEU A 116 2.70 -7.36 -15.42
N LEU A 117 3.03 -6.21 -14.84
CA LEU A 117 3.75 -5.13 -15.49
C LEU A 117 5.18 -5.06 -14.97
N THR A 118 6.06 -4.42 -15.74
CA THR A 118 7.46 -4.24 -15.38
C THR A 118 7.90 -2.81 -15.66
N GLY A 119 8.76 -2.27 -14.81
CA GLY A 119 9.31 -0.93 -14.96
C GLY A 119 10.21 -0.57 -13.78
N PRO A 120 10.74 0.67 -13.71
CA PRO A 120 11.50 1.11 -12.56
C PRO A 120 10.60 1.22 -11.32
N VAL A 121 11.18 1.09 -10.13
CA VAL A 121 10.48 1.29 -8.84
C VAL A 121 9.80 2.67 -8.80
N ALA A 122 10.43 3.69 -9.39
CA ALA A 122 9.90 5.04 -9.51
C ALA A 122 8.60 5.16 -10.35
N ALA A 123 8.22 4.11 -11.09
CA ALA A 123 6.97 4.09 -11.82
C ALA A 123 5.76 3.68 -10.96
N ALA A 124 5.96 3.23 -9.72
CA ALA A 124 4.89 2.83 -8.80
C ALA A 124 3.73 3.85 -8.63
N PRO A 125 3.97 5.17 -8.46
CA PRO A 125 2.88 6.14 -8.29
C PRO A 125 2.09 6.42 -9.58
N VAL A 126 2.58 5.97 -10.74
CA VAL A 126 2.01 6.27 -12.06
C VAL A 126 1.59 5.02 -12.83
N LEU A 127 1.74 3.83 -12.24
CA LEU A 127 1.42 2.57 -12.87
C LEU A 127 0.17 1.93 -12.25
N PRO A 128 -0.85 1.61 -13.08
CA PRO A 128 -1.02 2.00 -14.48
C PRO A 128 -1.26 3.52 -14.61
N THR A 129 -1.19 4.06 -15.85
CA THR A 129 -1.53 5.46 -16.17
C THR A 129 -2.69 5.95 -15.31
N PRO A 130 -2.62 7.12 -14.66
CA PRO A 130 -3.36 7.38 -13.43
C PRO A 130 -4.87 7.23 -13.61
N LEU A 131 -5.40 6.19 -12.99
CA LEU A 131 -6.69 6.30 -12.33
C LEU A 131 -6.39 6.97 -11.01
N GLU A 132 -7.08 8.07 -10.72
CA GLU A 132 -6.77 9.02 -9.64
C GLU A 132 -6.66 8.43 -8.22
N TRP A 133 -6.94 7.14 -8.03
CA TRP A 133 -7.13 6.50 -6.72
C TRP A 133 -6.44 5.14 -6.53
N ARG A 134 -5.54 4.66 -7.41
CA ARG A 134 -5.04 3.27 -7.31
C ARG A 134 -3.56 3.06 -7.64
N CYS A 135 -2.84 2.37 -6.76
CA CYS A 135 -1.50 1.82 -6.99
C CYS A 135 -1.55 0.31 -7.28
N ALA A 136 -0.46 -0.27 -7.79
CA ALA A 136 -0.34 -1.70 -8.00
C ALA A 136 -0.56 -2.49 -6.69
N SER A 137 -1.41 -3.52 -6.72
CA SER A 137 -1.77 -4.32 -5.53
C SER A 137 -0.56 -5.05 -4.93
N LEU A 138 0.39 -5.45 -5.76
CA LEU A 138 1.67 -6.01 -5.31
C LEU A 138 2.79 -5.43 -6.15
N TRP A 139 3.92 -5.12 -5.54
CA TRP A 139 5.11 -4.72 -6.29
C TRP A 139 6.41 -5.00 -5.54
N TRP A 140 7.43 -5.40 -6.30
CA TRP A 140 8.74 -5.82 -5.78
C TRP A 140 9.84 -5.63 -6.83
N PRO A 141 11.10 -5.43 -6.43
CA PRO A 141 12.25 -5.34 -7.33
C PRO A 141 12.68 -6.73 -7.81
N ALA A 142 13.42 -6.83 -8.91
CA ALA A 142 13.85 -8.10 -9.48
C ALA A 142 14.69 -8.97 -8.53
N ASP A 143 15.48 -8.34 -7.66
CA ASP A 143 16.25 -9.02 -6.61
C ASP A 143 15.41 -9.43 -5.38
N ARG A 144 14.12 -9.07 -5.34
CA ARG A 144 13.13 -9.44 -4.32
C ARG A 144 13.54 -9.04 -2.90
N THR A 145 14.31 -7.97 -2.73
CA THR A 145 14.78 -7.52 -1.40
C THR A 145 13.66 -6.97 -0.51
N TRP A 146 12.55 -6.58 -1.10
CA TRP A 146 11.33 -6.14 -0.42
C TRP A 146 10.09 -6.47 -1.24
N LEU A 147 8.92 -6.40 -0.62
CA LEU A 147 7.61 -6.51 -1.25
C LEU A 147 6.66 -5.49 -0.62
N VAL A 148 5.94 -4.76 -1.46
CA VAL A 148 4.79 -3.96 -1.05
C VAL A 148 3.52 -4.67 -1.50
N ALA A 149 2.53 -4.72 -0.60
CA ALA A 149 1.26 -5.38 -0.85
C ALA A 149 0.09 -4.58 -0.27
N THR A 150 -0.93 -4.38 -1.10
CA THR A 150 -2.18 -3.72 -0.75
C THR A 150 -3.32 -4.63 -1.13
N GLU A 151 -4.23 -4.89 -0.18
CA GLU A 151 -5.42 -5.67 -0.47
C GLU A 151 -6.40 -4.80 -1.25
N ILE A 152 -7.01 -5.39 -2.27
CA ILE A 152 -7.90 -4.69 -3.17
C ILE A 152 -9.16 -4.21 -2.42
N ASP A 153 -9.63 -5.05 -1.49
CA ASP A 153 -10.84 -4.83 -0.69
C ASP A 153 -10.55 -4.10 0.63
N GLY A 154 -9.38 -3.48 0.78
CA GLY A 154 -9.16 -2.57 1.90
C GLY A 154 -8.12 -1.50 1.61
N TYR A 155 -7.70 -0.81 2.66
CA TYR A 155 -7.00 0.46 2.55
C TYR A 155 -5.55 0.41 3.07
N LEU A 156 -5.20 -0.58 3.88
CA LEU A 156 -3.83 -0.68 4.43
C LEU A 156 -2.85 -1.25 3.40
N THR A 157 -1.67 -0.65 3.37
CA THR A 157 -0.53 -1.14 2.57
C THR A 157 0.50 -1.77 3.50
N TYR A 158 0.99 -2.95 3.15
CA TYR A 158 1.94 -3.73 3.93
C TYR A 158 3.28 -3.79 3.19
N VAL A 159 4.36 -3.63 3.93
CA VAL A 159 5.73 -3.65 3.40
C VAL A 159 6.50 -4.72 4.16
N GLY A 160 7.09 -5.67 3.44
CA GLY A 160 8.10 -6.58 3.96
C GLY A 160 9.46 -6.25 3.37
N GLY A 161 10.51 -6.23 4.19
CA GLY A 161 11.86 -5.94 3.73
C GLY A 161 12.92 -6.16 4.79
N SER A 162 14.13 -5.65 4.52
CA SER A 162 15.21 -5.64 5.51
C SER A 162 14.87 -4.76 6.71
N PRO A 163 15.48 -4.98 7.90
CA PRO A 163 15.22 -4.11 9.06
C PRO A 163 15.57 -2.64 8.79
N ALA A 164 16.59 -2.39 7.96
CA ALA A 164 16.98 -1.03 7.57
C ALA A 164 15.94 -0.37 6.66
N ALA A 165 15.37 -1.11 5.70
CA ALA A 165 14.31 -0.61 4.84
C ALA A 165 13.06 -0.24 5.65
N ILE A 166 12.64 -1.13 6.55
CA ILE A 166 11.48 -0.90 7.42
C ILE A 166 11.72 0.26 8.39
N ALA A 167 12.91 0.36 8.98
CA ALA A 167 13.26 1.50 9.83
C ALA A 167 13.19 2.83 9.06
N ALA A 168 13.63 2.87 7.80
CA ALA A 168 13.54 4.05 6.96
C ALA A 168 12.09 4.44 6.64
N VAL A 169 11.22 3.47 6.37
CA VAL A 169 9.78 3.70 6.20
C VAL A 169 9.17 4.31 7.46
N LEU A 170 9.43 3.72 8.63
CA LEU A 170 8.90 4.18 9.92
C LEU A 170 9.44 5.55 10.34
N ALA A 171 10.66 5.90 9.93
CA ALA A 171 11.29 7.17 10.27
C ALA A 171 10.89 8.33 9.35
N THR A 172 10.16 8.07 8.25
CA THR A 172 9.82 9.09 7.25
C THR A 172 8.56 9.87 7.66
N PRO A 173 8.65 11.18 7.98
CA PRO A 173 7.50 11.95 8.49
C PRO A 173 6.39 12.22 7.47
N ALA A 174 6.67 11.98 6.18
CA ALA A 174 5.69 12.08 5.12
C ALA A 174 4.77 10.86 5.05
N LEU A 175 5.10 9.75 5.74
CA LEU A 175 4.29 8.55 5.81
C LEU A 175 3.81 8.34 7.25
N ASP A 176 2.54 7.99 7.41
CA ASP A 176 2.09 7.37 8.64
C ASP A 176 2.34 5.86 8.52
N ALA A 177 3.22 5.33 9.35
CA ALA A 177 3.56 3.92 9.32
C ALA A 177 3.78 3.37 10.73
N VAL A 178 3.45 2.09 10.91
CA VAL A 178 3.69 1.39 12.18
C VAL A 178 4.30 0.02 11.92
N ALA A 179 5.18 -0.40 12.83
CA ALA A 179 5.81 -1.71 12.77
C ALA A 179 4.77 -2.80 13.04
N VAL A 180 4.87 -3.90 12.30
CA VAL A 180 4.00 -5.08 12.46
C VAL A 180 4.82 -6.36 12.38
N THR A 181 4.20 -7.48 12.71
CA THR A 181 4.78 -8.82 12.51
C THR A 181 3.90 -9.63 11.56
N PRO A 182 4.39 -10.76 11.01
CA PRO A 182 3.56 -11.65 10.20
C PRO A 182 2.35 -12.24 10.95
N SER A 183 2.35 -12.19 12.28
CA SER A 183 1.25 -12.64 13.13
C SER A 183 0.31 -11.51 13.53
N THR A 184 0.64 -10.25 13.22
CA THR A 184 -0.29 -9.13 13.43
C THR A 184 -1.54 -9.38 12.58
N PRO A 185 -2.75 -9.37 13.18
CA PRO A 185 -3.98 -9.58 12.43
C PRO A 185 -4.12 -8.57 11.30
N LEU A 186 -4.61 -9.03 10.16
CA LEU A 186 -5.12 -8.15 9.12
C LEU A 186 -6.36 -7.43 9.68
N ASP A 187 -6.54 -6.17 9.28
CA ASP A 187 -7.74 -5.40 9.62
C ASP A 187 -9.01 -6.16 9.16
N PRO A 188 -9.96 -6.53 10.03
CA PRO A 188 -11.12 -7.31 9.64
C PRO A 188 -12.10 -6.56 8.72
N SER A 189 -11.85 -5.28 8.42
CA SER A 189 -12.62 -4.50 7.45
C SER A 189 -12.53 -5.04 6.01
N TYR A 190 -11.69 -6.06 5.75
CA TYR A 190 -11.70 -6.83 4.50
C TYR A 190 -12.93 -7.75 4.44
N GLY A 191 -14.10 -7.19 4.10
CA GLY A 191 -15.33 -7.94 3.82
C GLY A 191 -16.22 -8.27 5.01
#